data_AF-A0A1H4KSW6-F1
#
_entry.id   AF-A0A1H4KSW6-F1
#
_cell.length_a   1.000
_cell.length_b   1.000
_cell.length_c   1.000
_cell.angle_alpha   90.00
_cell.angle_beta   90.00
_cell.angle_gamma   90.00
#
_symmetry.space_group_name_H-M   'P 1'
#
loop_
_entity.id
_entity.type
_entity.pdbx_description
1 polymer ?
#
loop_
_entity_poly.entity_id
_entity_poly.type
_entity_poly.pdbx_seq_one_letter_code
_entity_poly.pdbx_strand_id
1 'polypeptide(L)'
;MTRRIRRLGSGALAVGAAAILGAGLLAPSAALADVTDTGGAARHDDDRSQAVRDAIADGPAKNVILLIGDGMGDSEITIARNYAYGAAGMLPGIDALPLTGQYTTYSVHKDGDQKGKPDYVPDSAATGTAWATGTKSYDGAIGVDVDGNPHDSILELAKANGLRTGNVSTAEIQDATPAVQIAHVDQRKCYGPDSSVCGDDALEKGGLGSISEQLLNTRADVILGGGTASFEQTAKAGQWEGATLFEQATDRGYQVATTADQLKAVTKANQSSPLLGLFTPGNFPTRYSPSEATVGGANGAPIRCTANPSRLSTELSLASLTNKAIGLLDRSDSDKGFFLQVEGASIDKQDHSADACGQIGETIDLDEAVQAALEFAKKDGNTLVIVTADHAHTSQIVDDAPPATLSTALTTADGSVMKVAYGTAAAGGSQQHTGAQLRIAGYGPGAANVVGLTDQTDTFFTMSNALGLNRDAAALSAGASITLDDTKLTPGEKFSFTATGFNGDRQVSGLMESEPVELGAADVIDGAASYTATAPAEEGTHTLTVTGAQTDVAATLQFTVTADGVVVVPGDGSSDGDGDPDAAAAASGNTSGTLPWTGAEALPFLVIALLLVGIGGVMVLLRRRGLPMSN
;
A
#
# COMPACT_ATOMS: atom_id res chain seq x y z
N MET A 1 61.84 -0.94 -63.86
CA MET A 1 62.10 -1.87 -64.99
C MET A 1 60.88 -2.76 -65.21
N THR A 2 60.65 -3.22 -66.45
CA THR A 2 59.89 -4.42 -66.88
C THR A 2 58.67 -4.96 -66.10
N ARG A 3 57.50 -4.80 -66.76
CA ARG A 3 56.40 -5.77 -66.99
C ARG A 3 55.27 -6.00 -65.95
N ARG A 4 54.07 -6.14 -66.55
CA ARG A 4 52.70 -6.40 -66.01
C ARG A 4 52.56 -7.91 -65.61
N ILE A 5 51.47 -8.43 -65.03
CA ILE A 5 50.05 -8.48 -65.50
C ILE A 5 49.04 -8.78 -64.35
N ARG A 6 47.85 -8.13 -64.44
CA ARG A 6 46.46 -8.47 -63.97
C ARG A 6 46.25 -9.78 -63.15
N ARG A 7 45.34 -9.81 -62.16
CA ARG A 7 43.86 -9.70 -62.34
C ARG A 7 43.10 -9.07 -61.15
N LEU A 8 41.87 -8.62 -61.45
CA LEU A 8 40.81 -8.26 -60.50
C LEU A 8 39.94 -9.49 -60.17
N GLY A 9 39.32 -9.49 -58.99
CA GLY A 9 38.27 -10.40 -58.55
C GLY A 9 37.47 -9.73 -57.41
N SER A 10 36.15 -9.91 -57.40
CA SER A 10 35.24 -9.07 -56.60
C SER A 10 34.77 -9.73 -55.30
N GLY A 11 34.61 -8.91 -54.25
CA GLY A 11 33.51 -8.92 -53.28
C GLY A 11 33.13 -10.22 -52.55
N ALA A 12 33.27 -10.18 -51.22
CA ALA A 12 32.44 -10.95 -50.29
C ALA A 12 32.08 -10.08 -49.08
N LEU A 13 30.84 -10.16 -48.59
CA LEU A 13 30.47 -9.60 -47.29
C LEU A 13 31.07 -10.49 -46.19
N ALA A 14 31.54 -9.87 -45.10
CA ALA A 14 31.76 -10.53 -43.83
C ALA A 14 30.86 -9.87 -42.79
N VAL A 15 30.02 -10.66 -42.12
CA VAL A 15 29.06 -10.17 -41.13
C VAL A 15 29.81 -9.76 -39.85
N GLY A 16 29.59 -8.52 -39.39
CA GLY A 16 30.11 -8.05 -38.11
C GLY A 16 29.29 -8.62 -36.95
N ALA A 17 29.76 -9.71 -36.35
CA ALA A 17 29.22 -10.21 -35.08
C ALA A 17 29.72 -9.32 -33.92
N ALA A 18 28.82 -8.56 -33.29
CA ALA A 18 29.14 -7.78 -32.10
C ALA A 18 29.28 -8.70 -30.88
N ALA A 19 30.49 -8.84 -30.36
CA ALA A 19 30.75 -9.59 -29.14
C ALA A 19 30.31 -8.78 -27.91
N ILE A 20 29.10 -9.07 -27.40
CA ILE A 20 28.66 -8.55 -26.10
C ILE A 20 29.47 -9.26 -25.01
N LEU A 21 30.43 -8.54 -24.42
CA LEU A 21 31.19 -9.00 -23.26
C LEU A 21 30.29 -8.93 -22.01
N GLY A 22 29.54 -10.00 -21.76
CA GLY A 22 28.82 -10.20 -20.51
C GLY A 22 29.78 -10.33 -19.33
N ALA A 23 30.09 -9.22 -18.67
CA ALA A 23 30.89 -9.17 -17.46
C ALA A 23 30.07 -9.63 -16.24
N GLY A 24 29.75 -10.93 -16.19
CA GLY A 24 29.17 -11.54 -15.00
C GLY A 24 30.15 -11.45 -13.84
N LEU A 25 29.76 -10.78 -12.75
CA LEU A 25 30.51 -10.82 -11.50
C LEU A 25 30.33 -12.20 -10.85
N LEU A 26 31.14 -13.16 -11.30
CA LEU A 26 31.52 -14.30 -10.48
C LEU A 26 32.36 -13.75 -9.32
N ALA A 27 31.69 -13.43 -8.21
CA ALA A 27 32.36 -13.25 -6.93
C ALA A 27 33.23 -14.50 -6.66
N PRO A 28 34.47 -14.35 -6.18
CA PRO A 28 35.31 -15.50 -5.90
C PRO A 28 34.61 -16.35 -4.84
N SER A 29 34.34 -17.62 -5.16
CA SER A 29 33.83 -18.60 -4.22
C SER A 29 34.91 -18.85 -3.16
N ALA A 30 34.89 -18.06 -2.09
CA ALA A 30 35.47 -18.49 -0.82
C ALA A 30 34.85 -19.85 -0.51
N ALA A 31 35.67 -20.89 -0.42
CA ALA A 31 35.19 -22.17 0.05
C ALA A 31 34.65 -21.94 1.46
N LEU A 32 33.37 -22.21 1.68
CA LEU A 32 32.78 -22.18 3.01
C LEU A 32 33.63 -23.08 3.90
N ALA A 33 34.00 -22.58 5.08
CA ALA A 33 34.74 -23.36 6.04
C ALA A 33 33.93 -24.60 6.43
N ASP A 34 34.62 -25.71 6.75
CA ASP A 34 33.93 -26.92 7.16
C ASP A 34 33.13 -26.63 8.45
N VAL A 35 31.84 -26.93 8.47
CA VAL A 35 30.97 -26.66 9.63
C VAL A 35 31.38 -27.43 10.89
N THR A 36 32.29 -28.42 10.75
CA THR A 36 32.91 -29.15 11.87
C THR A 36 34.21 -28.51 12.38
N ASP A 37 34.80 -27.57 11.64
CA ASP A 37 35.97 -26.80 12.10
C ASP A 37 35.60 -25.72 13.13
N THR A 38 36.59 -25.32 13.95
CA THR A 38 36.39 -24.27 14.96
C THR A 38 36.11 -22.93 14.31
N GLY A 39 34.84 -22.50 14.36
CA GLY A 39 34.35 -21.27 13.73
C GLY A 39 33.74 -21.48 12.34
N GLY A 40 33.80 -22.67 11.74
CA GLY A 40 33.31 -22.87 10.36
C GLY A 40 31.79 -22.78 10.20
N ALA A 41 31.03 -22.91 11.30
CA ALA A 41 29.60 -22.63 11.35
C ALA A 41 29.24 -21.21 11.87
N ALA A 42 30.23 -20.32 12.06
CA ALA A 42 29.97 -18.95 12.48
C ALA A 42 29.37 -18.14 11.32
N ARG A 43 28.33 -17.36 11.60
CA ARG A 43 27.71 -16.46 10.61
C ARG A 43 28.39 -15.08 10.51
N HIS A 44 29.29 -14.77 11.46
CA HIS A 44 29.97 -13.49 11.61
C HIS A 44 31.41 -13.73 12.09
N ASP A 45 32.38 -13.09 11.43
CA ASP A 45 33.82 -13.25 11.74
C ASP A 45 34.33 -12.24 12.80
N ASP A 46 33.58 -11.16 13.05
CA ASP A 46 33.99 -9.99 13.83
C ASP A 46 32.80 -9.37 14.61
N ASP A 47 33.09 -8.42 15.50
CA ASP A 47 32.07 -7.64 16.23
C ASP A 47 31.17 -6.83 15.28
N ARG A 48 29.85 -6.99 15.44
CA ARG A 48 28.84 -6.27 14.63
C ARG A 48 28.43 -4.92 15.20
N SER A 49 28.96 -4.47 16.35
CA SER A 49 28.50 -3.24 17.00
C SER A 49 28.62 -2.00 16.09
N GLN A 50 29.59 -1.95 15.18
CA GLN A 50 29.67 -0.86 14.20
C GLN A 50 28.66 -1.02 13.06
N ALA A 51 28.55 -2.20 12.45
CA ALA A 51 27.58 -2.47 11.39
C ALA A 51 26.11 -2.26 11.84
N VAL A 52 25.80 -2.52 13.11
CA VAL A 52 24.48 -2.20 13.69
C VAL A 52 24.28 -0.69 13.87
N ARG A 53 25.31 0.06 14.28
CA ARG A 53 25.24 1.54 14.32
C ARG A 53 25.05 2.15 12.94
N ASP A 54 25.75 1.62 11.94
CA ASP A 54 25.66 2.10 10.55
C ASP A 54 24.33 1.71 9.86
N ALA A 55 23.61 0.71 10.41
CA ALA A 55 22.27 0.31 9.97
C ALA A 55 21.12 1.11 10.63
N ILE A 56 21.39 1.84 11.72
CA ILE A 56 20.40 2.71 12.37
C ILE A 56 20.39 4.05 11.64
N ALA A 57 19.38 4.22 10.78
CA ALA A 57 19.06 5.49 10.14
C ALA A 57 17.82 6.11 10.79
N ASP A 58 17.93 7.35 11.25
CA ASP A 58 16.79 8.16 11.69
C ASP A 58 15.85 8.43 10.51
N GLY A 59 14.56 8.65 10.79
CA GLY A 59 13.58 9.06 9.78
C GLY A 59 13.71 10.53 9.35
N PRO A 60 12.95 10.97 8.33
CA PRO A 60 11.88 10.24 7.64
C PRO A 60 12.39 9.29 6.53
N ALA A 61 11.52 8.38 6.11
CA ALA A 61 11.62 7.64 4.86
C ALA A 61 10.78 8.36 3.78
N LYS A 62 11.23 8.32 2.53
CA LYS A 62 10.46 8.72 1.35
C LYS A 62 9.46 7.63 0.94
N ASN A 63 9.86 6.37 1.02
CA ASN A 63 9.04 5.23 0.61
C ASN A 63 9.00 4.14 1.69
N VAL A 64 7.92 3.37 1.75
CA VAL A 64 7.78 2.16 2.58
C VAL A 64 7.44 0.97 1.70
N ILE A 65 8.16 -0.15 1.89
CA ILE A 65 7.81 -1.46 1.34
C ILE A 65 7.63 -2.44 2.50
N LEU A 66 6.39 -2.88 2.72
CA LEU A 66 6.05 -3.92 3.68
C LEU A 66 5.92 -5.26 2.94
N LEU A 67 6.69 -6.27 3.34
CA LEU A 67 6.58 -7.62 2.81
C LEU A 67 6.05 -8.57 3.90
N ILE A 68 4.91 -9.19 3.62
CA ILE A 68 4.24 -10.17 4.49
C ILE A 68 4.45 -11.58 3.92
N GLY A 69 4.85 -12.53 4.77
CA GLY A 69 4.60 -13.94 4.53
C GLY A 69 3.45 -14.39 5.41
N ASP A 70 2.29 -14.66 4.80
CA ASP A 70 1.11 -15.19 5.51
C ASP A 70 1.51 -16.50 6.21
N GLY A 71 1.34 -16.59 7.54
CA GLY A 71 1.76 -17.72 8.38
C GLY A 71 3.27 -17.89 8.61
N MET A 72 4.14 -17.07 8.02
CA MET A 72 5.60 -17.30 7.92
C MET A 72 6.39 -17.01 9.22
N GLY A 73 6.17 -17.81 10.27
CA GLY A 73 6.94 -17.77 11.51
C GLY A 73 8.41 -18.23 11.38
N ASP A 74 9.14 -18.15 12.49
CA ASP A 74 10.56 -18.53 12.55
C ASP A 74 10.83 -20.02 12.22
N SER A 75 9.83 -20.88 12.37
CA SER A 75 9.90 -22.30 11.98
C SER A 75 9.86 -22.43 10.45
N GLU A 76 8.91 -21.75 9.82
CA GLU A 76 8.62 -21.73 8.39
C GLU A 76 9.84 -21.18 7.61
N ILE A 77 10.40 -20.06 8.07
CA ILE A 77 11.65 -19.48 7.55
C ILE A 77 12.80 -20.50 7.67
N THR A 78 12.88 -21.23 8.78
CA THR A 78 13.97 -22.18 9.02
C THR A 78 13.82 -23.48 8.23
N ILE A 79 12.59 -23.95 8.01
CA ILE A 79 12.26 -25.07 7.12
C ILE A 79 12.69 -24.72 5.68
N ALA A 80 12.32 -23.54 5.17
CA ALA A 80 12.72 -23.08 3.85
C ALA A 80 14.24 -22.92 3.70
N ARG A 81 14.90 -22.27 4.67
CA ARG A 81 16.37 -22.10 4.70
C ARG A 81 17.09 -23.45 4.69
N ASN A 82 16.74 -24.35 5.60
CA ASN A 82 17.36 -25.67 5.73
C ASN A 82 17.17 -26.51 4.47
N TYR A 83 15.97 -26.48 3.86
CA TYR A 83 15.71 -27.23 2.64
C TYR A 83 16.50 -26.71 1.45
N ALA A 84 16.44 -25.40 1.16
CA ALA A 84 16.93 -24.83 -0.09
C ALA A 84 18.40 -24.37 -0.05
N TYR A 85 18.88 -23.91 1.12
CA TYR A 85 20.22 -23.33 1.29
C TYR A 85 21.11 -24.11 2.28
N GLY A 86 20.53 -25.07 3.01
CA GLY A 86 21.22 -25.85 4.05
C GLY A 86 21.21 -25.14 5.41
N ALA A 87 21.46 -25.88 6.49
CA ALA A 87 21.33 -25.35 7.86
C ALA A 87 22.34 -24.22 8.17
N ALA A 88 23.52 -24.25 7.55
CA ALA A 88 24.51 -23.17 7.62
C ALA A 88 24.26 -22.05 6.58
N GLY A 89 23.40 -22.29 5.59
CA GLY A 89 23.04 -21.36 4.53
C GLY A 89 22.22 -20.16 5.02
N MET A 90 21.80 -19.31 4.09
CA MET A 90 21.12 -18.04 4.35
C MET A 90 20.11 -17.75 3.23
N LEU A 91 18.92 -17.26 3.59
CA LEU A 91 17.92 -16.74 2.67
C LEU A 91 18.34 -15.33 2.21
N PRO A 92 18.76 -15.11 0.94
CA PRO A 92 19.46 -13.89 0.53
C PRO A 92 18.66 -12.58 0.65
N GLY A 93 17.34 -12.66 0.71
CA GLY A 93 16.44 -11.55 1.05
C GLY A 93 16.08 -11.54 2.53
N ILE A 94 15.34 -12.55 2.99
CA ILE A 94 14.67 -12.61 4.31
C ILE A 94 15.67 -12.48 5.46
N ASP A 95 16.84 -13.12 5.38
CA ASP A 95 17.86 -13.06 6.44
C ASP A 95 18.74 -11.79 6.35
N ALA A 96 18.68 -11.02 5.27
CA ALA A 96 19.61 -9.92 4.97
C ALA A 96 19.23 -8.57 5.59
N LEU A 97 18.07 -8.46 6.25
CA LEU A 97 17.67 -7.25 6.97
C LEU A 97 18.46 -7.11 8.29
N PRO A 98 19.17 -5.99 8.52
CA PRO A 98 20.17 -5.89 9.58
C PRO A 98 19.62 -5.67 10.99
N LEU A 99 18.37 -5.18 11.11
CA LEU A 99 17.69 -4.90 12.36
C LEU A 99 16.49 -5.85 12.52
N THR A 100 16.33 -6.44 13.71
CA THR A 100 15.35 -7.50 13.96
C THR A 100 14.79 -7.41 15.38
N GLY A 101 13.52 -7.78 15.52
CA GLY A 101 12.87 -8.06 16.80
C GLY A 101 11.85 -9.18 16.66
N GLN A 102 10.96 -9.28 17.63
CA GLN A 102 9.78 -10.14 17.59
C GLN A 102 8.54 -9.32 17.94
N TYR A 103 7.36 -9.70 17.46
CA TYR A 103 6.13 -9.01 17.83
C TYR A 103 4.97 -9.90 18.25
N THR A 104 4.01 -9.33 18.97
CA THR A 104 2.77 -10.00 19.40
C THR A 104 1.64 -9.81 18.40
N THR A 105 0.92 -10.89 18.11
CA THR A 105 -0.05 -10.98 17.00
C THR A 105 -1.51 -11.05 17.46
N TYR A 106 -1.78 -11.46 18.70
CA TYR A 106 -3.11 -11.67 19.31
C TYR A 106 -4.22 -10.70 18.84
N SER A 107 -5.42 -11.23 18.58
CA SER A 107 -6.64 -10.48 18.24
C SER A 107 -7.50 -10.25 19.49
N VAL A 108 -8.73 -9.78 19.36
CA VAL A 108 -9.69 -9.70 20.48
C VAL A 108 -11.02 -10.37 20.16
N HIS A 109 -11.69 -10.96 21.14
CA HIS A 109 -13.01 -11.53 20.89
C HIS A 109 -14.05 -10.42 20.60
N LYS A 110 -14.92 -10.61 19.59
CA LYS A 110 -15.97 -9.64 19.21
C LYS A 110 -17.05 -9.46 20.27
N ASP A 111 -17.47 -10.55 20.91
CA ASP A 111 -18.77 -10.62 21.61
C ASP A 111 -18.73 -11.35 22.96
N GLY A 112 -19.83 -11.18 23.72
CA GLY A 112 -20.08 -11.88 24.97
C GLY A 112 -19.17 -11.48 26.13
N ASP A 113 -19.08 -12.33 27.16
CA ASP A 113 -18.34 -12.06 28.40
C ASP A 113 -16.84 -11.82 28.20
N GLN A 114 -16.29 -12.09 27.00
CA GLN A 114 -14.89 -11.86 26.67
C GLN A 114 -14.66 -10.73 25.65
N LYS A 115 -15.69 -9.95 25.26
CA LYS A 115 -15.54 -8.83 24.30
C LYS A 115 -14.35 -7.94 24.64
N GLY A 116 -13.50 -7.66 23.65
CA GLY A 116 -12.34 -6.78 23.77
C GLY A 116 -11.17 -7.34 24.58
N LYS A 117 -11.21 -8.61 24.99
CA LYS A 117 -10.07 -9.31 25.61
C LYS A 117 -9.30 -10.11 24.56
N PRO A 118 -8.00 -10.39 24.77
CA PRO A 118 -7.18 -11.15 23.83
C PRO A 118 -7.78 -12.51 23.45
N ASP A 119 -7.92 -12.75 22.16
CA ASP A 119 -7.88 -14.10 21.61
C ASP A 119 -6.43 -14.40 21.19
N TYR A 120 -5.93 -15.58 21.55
CA TYR A 120 -4.49 -15.86 21.55
C TYR A 120 -3.98 -16.44 20.23
N VAL A 121 -4.87 -16.90 19.34
CA VAL A 121 -4.52 -17.51 18.05
C VAL A 121 -5.39 -16.86 16.97
N PRO A 122 -4.94 -15.72 16.41
CA PRO A 122 -5.76 -14.88 15.54
C PRO A 122 -5.81 -15.40 14.10
N ASP A 123 -6.67 -14.79 13.28
CA ASP A 123 -6.66 -14.94 11.82
C ASP A 123 -5.98 -13.76 11.10
N SER A 124 -5.66 -13.96 9.82
CA SER A 124 -5.03 -12.98 8.90
C SER A 124 -5.77 -11.65 8.77
N ALA A 125 -7.05 -11.57 9.15
CA ALA A 125 -7.87 -10.35 9.07
C ALA A 125 -7.71 -9.47 10.31
N ALA A 126 -7.78 -10.07 11.50
CA ALA A 126 -7.53 -9.35 12.75
C ALA A 126 -6.08 -8.85 12.86
N THR A 127 -5.11 -9.68 12.44
CA THR A 127 -3.69 -9.33 12.39
C THR A 127 -3.40 -8.28 11.31
N GLY A 128 -3.97 -8.46 10.11
CA GLY A 128 -3.90 -7.50 9.01
C GLY A 128 -4.39 -6.12 9.42
N THR A 129 -5.57 -6.06 10.04
CA THR A 129 -6.15 -4.81 10.55
C THR A 129 -5.21 -4.14 11.56
N ALA A 130 -4.52 -4.92 12.41
CA ALA A 130 -3.60 -4.38 13.39
C ALA A 130 -2.40 -3.64 12.77
N TRP A 131 -1.72 -4.15 11.74
CA TRP A 131 -0.63 -3.39 11.08
C TRP A 131 -1.12 -2.35 10.07
N ALA A 132 -2.33 -2.53 9.53
CA ALA A 132 -2.90 -1.62 8.55
C ALA A 132 -3.45 -0.34 9.20
N THR A 133 -4.09 -0.42 10.37
CA THR A 133 -4.78 0.73 11.02
C THR A 133 -4.17 1.12 12.38
N GLY A 134 -3.35 0.25 12.99
CA GLY A 134 -2.88 0.41 14.36
C GLY A 134 -3.89 -0.01 15.43
N THR A 135 -5.05 -0.57 15.04
CA THR A 135 -6.13 -0.97 15.94
C THR A 135 -6.28 -2.50 15.95
N LYS A 136 -6.27 -3.13 17.14
CA LYS A 136 -6.60 -4.55 17.30
C LYS A 136 -8.10 -4.78 17.03
N SER A 137 -8.41 -5.82 16.28
CA SER A 137 -9.79 -6.24 16.01
C SER A 137 -10.01 -7.74 16.25
N TYR A 138 -11.17 -8.25 15.86
CA TYR A 138 -11.59 -9.64 16.04
C TYR A 138 -11.39 -10.48 14.77
N ASP A 139 -11.31 -11.80 14.95
CA ASP A 139 -11.04 -12.74 13.84
C ASP A 139 -12.10 -12.62 12.72
N GLY A 140 -11.61 -12.40 11.50
CA GLY A 140 -12.42 -12.12 10.32
C GLY A 140 -12.81 -10.66 10.12
N ALA A 141 -12.42 -9.71 10.98
CA ALA A 141 -12.63 -8.27 10.77
C ALA A 141 -11.60 -7.69 9.79
N ILE A 142 -12.04 -6.89 8.82
CA ILE A 142 -11.17 -6.19 7.89
C ILE A 142 -11.34 -4.68 8.11
N GLY A 143 -10.29 -3.97 8.50
CA GLY A 143 -10.29 -2.50 8.53
C GLY A 143 -11.25 -1.85 9.53
N VAL A 144 -11.87 -2.63 10.44
CA VAL A 144 -12.82 -2.19 11.46
C VAL A 144 -12.36 -2.58 12.87
N ASP A 145 -12.82 -1.88 13.91
CA ASP A 145 -12.56 -2.23 15.31
C ASP A 145 -13.54 -3.26 15.91
N VAL A 146 -13.40 -3.52 17.21
CA VAL A 146 -14.20 -4.50 17.95
C VAL A 146 -15.70 -4.16 18.07
N ASP A 147 -16.09 -2.93 17.75
CA ASP A 147 -17.49 -2.48 17.68
C ASP A 147 -17.97 -2.28 16.22
N GLY A 148 -17.12 -2.58 15.23
CA GLY A 148 -17.45 -2.52 13.80
C GLY A 148 -17.22 -1.15 13.14
N ASN A 149 -16.61 -0.19 13.84
CA ASN A 149 -16.32 1.13 13.25
C ASN A 149 -15.10 1.03 12.31
N PRO A 150 -15.11 1.67 11.12
CA PRO A 150 -13.97 1.68 10.22
C PRO A 150 -12.81 2.56 10.76
N HIS A 151 -11.58 2.14 10.49
CA HIS A 151 -10.35 2.91 10.75
C HIS A 151 -9.51 2.98 9.48
N ASP A 152 -9.02 4.17 9.13
CA ASP A 152 -8.22 4.38 7.91
C ASP A 152 -6.94 3.53 7.89
N SER A 153 -6.70 2.84 6.77
CA SER A 153 -5.48 2.07 6.57
C SER A 153 -4.26 2.95 6.24
N ILE A 154 -3.05 2.42 6.47
CA ILE A 154 -1.79 3.06 6.11
C ILE A 154 -1.69 3.37 4.61
N LEU A 155 -2.31 2.55 3.74
CA LEU A 155 -2.42 2.82 2.31
C LEU A 155 -3.29 4.06 2.05
N GLU A 156 -4.48 4.12 2.65
CA GLU A 156 -5.42 5.24 2.46
C GLU A 156 -4.85 6.55 3.00
N LEU A 157 -4.20 6.50 4.17
CA LEU A 157 -3.50 7.65 4.75
C LEU A 157 -2.30 8.07 3.88
N ALA A 158 -1.56 7.14 3.29
CA ALA A 158 -0.49 7.47 2.35
C ALA A 158 -1.06 8.19 1.11
N LYS A 159 -2.12 7.66 0.50
CA LYS A 159 -2.84 8.30 -0.62
C LYS A 159 -3.32 9.72 -0.24
N ALA A 160 -3.94 9.87 0.93
CA ALA A 160 -4.46 11.17 1.40
C ALA A 160 -3.37 12.24 1.62
N ASN A 161 -2.13 11.82 1.93
CA ASN A 161 -0.98 12.72 2.03
C ASN A 161 -0.30 13.01 0.67
N GLY A 162 -0.82 12.45 -0.42
CA GLY A 162 -0.31 12.59 -1.79
C GLY A 162 0.85 11.66 -2.14
N LEU A 163 1.03 10.55 -1.40
CA LEU A 163 1.95 9.48 -1.77
C LEU A 163 1.26 8.53 -2.76
N ARG A 164 2.07 7.88 -3.60
CA ARG A 164 1.58 6.80 -4.46
C ARG A 164 1.38 5.52 -3.65
N THR A 165 0.49 4.64 -4.10
CA THR A 165 0.04 3.47 -3.34
C THR A 165 -0.01 2.20 -4.19
N GLY A 166 0.45 1.08 -3.61
CA GLY A 166 0.27 -0.22 -4.23
C GLY A 166 0.11 -1.38 -3.25
N ASN A 167 -0.54 -2.43 -3.73
CA ASN A 167 -0.83 -3.65 -2.99
C ASN A 167 -0.65 -4.86 -3.93
N VAL A 168 0.20 -5.80 -3.55
CA VAL A 168 0.64 -6.93 -4.39
C VAL A 168 0.54 -8.21 -3.60
N SER A 169 -0.10 -9.25 -4.15
CA SER A 169 -0.27 -10.54 -3.49
C SER A 169 -0.22 -11.72 -4.48
N THR A 170 0.09 -12.91 -3.98
CA THR A 170 -0.15 -14.19 -4.69
C THR A 170 -1.54 -14.78 -4.42
N ALA A 171 -2.31 -14.21 -3.50
CA ALA A 171 -3.69 -14.59 -3.23
C ALA A 171 -4.69 -13.88 -4.14
N GLU A 172 -5.95 -14.25 -3.97
CA GLU A 172 -7.12 -13.43 -4.31
C GLU A 172 -6.97 -12.06 -3.62
N ILE A 173 -7.09 -10.96 -4.38
CA ILE A 173 -6.91 -9.61 -3.81
C ILE A 173 -8.01 -9.24 -2.78
N GLN A 174 -9.04 -10.08 -2.68
CA GLN A 174 -10.11 -10.02 -1.69
C GLN A 174 -9.81 -10.78 -0.40
N ASP A 175 -8.76 -11.62 -0.35
CA ASP A 175 -8.34 -12.26 0.89
C ASP A 175 -7.82 -11.20 1.88
N ALA A 176 -7.73 -11.56 3.16
CA ALA A 176 -7.61 -10.59 4.24
C ALA A 176 -6.38 -9.68 4.15
N THR A 177 -5.19 -10.26 3.93
CA THR A 177 -3.91 -9.55 3.92
C THR A 177 -3.86 -8.39 2.91
N PRO A 178 -4.32 -8.53 1.65
CA PRO A 178 -4.50 -7.38 0.77
C PRO A 178 -5.74 -6.55 1.16
N ALA A 179 -6.86 -7.15 1.56
CA ALA A 179 -8.12 -6.45 1.83
C ALA A 179 -8.02 -5.38 2.94
N VAL A 180 -7.21 -5.59 3.98
CA VAL A 180 -7.03 -4.64 5.10
C VAL A 180 -6.37 -3.31 4.70
N GLN A 181 -5.86 -3.19 3.47
CA GLN A 181 -5.30 -1.94 2.92
C GLN A 181 -6.30 -1.19 2.01
N ILE A 182 -7.52 -1.71 1.81
CA ILE A 182 -8.43 -1.25 0.74
C ILE A 182 -9.92 -1.28 1.08
N ALA A 183 -10.33 -1.90 2.18
CA ALA A 183 -11.73 -2.07 2.55
C ALA A 183 -11.93 -2.07 4.07
N HIS A 184 -13.16 -1.79 4.49
CA HIS A 184 -13.66 -1.97 5.85
C HIS A 184 -14.91 -2.87 5.79
N VAL A 185 -14.82 -4.09 6.32
CA VAL A 185 -15.96 -5.03 6.39
C VAL A 185 -15.96 -5.85 7.67
N ASP A 186 -17.15 -6.15 8.15
CA ASP A 186 -17.43 -6.88 9.39
C ASP A 186 -17.10 -8.40 9.26
N GLN A 187 -16.87 -8.89 8.03
CA GLN A 187 -16.51 -10.27 7.66
C GLN A 187 -15.57 -10.36 6.44
N ARG A 188 -14.36 -10.93 6.59
CA ARG A 188 -13.34 -11.13 5.52
C ARG A 188 -13.85 -11.88 4.29
N LYS A 189 -14.94 -12.64 4.41
CA LYS A 189 -15.55 -13.41 3.32
C LYS A 189 -16.51 -12.58 2.44
N CYS A 190 -16.64 -11.27 2.69
CA CYS A 190 -17.40 -10.33 1.87
C CYS A 190 -16.64 -9.94 0.58
N TYR A 191 -16.21 -10.93 -0.21
CA TYR A 191 -15.29 -10.73 -1.35
C TYR A 191 -15.89 -9.88 -2.48
N GLY A 192 -17.16 -10.10 -2.81
CA GLY A 192 -17.87 -9.48 -3.92
C GLY A 192 -19.38 -9.40 -3.71
N PRO A 193 -20.15 -8.74 -4.60
CA PRO A 193 -21.58 -8.47 -4.45
C PRO A 193 -22.50 -9.69 -4.27
N ASP A 194 -22.08 -10.91 -4.62
CA ASP A 194 -22.84 -12.14 -4.40
C ASP A 194 -22.57 -12.78 -3.01
N SER A 195 -21.75 -12.16 -2.17
CA SER A 195 -21.29 -12.72 -0.88
C SER A 195 -22.33 -12.53 0.22
N SER A 196 -23.14 -13.57 0.47
CA SER A 196 -24.24 -13.58 1.47
C SER A 196 -23.85 -13.28 2.92
N VAL A 197 -22.55 -13.14 3.20
CA VAL A 197 -21.95 -12.84 4.51
C VAL A 197 -21.62 -11.36 4.72
N CYS A 198 -21.82 -10.49 3.72
CA CYS A 198 -21.53 -9.05 3.80
C CYS A 198 -22.37 -8.25 4.83
N GLY A 199 -23.13 -8.93 5.71
CA GLY A 199 -23.81 -8.28 6.83
C GLY A 199 -24.59 -7.05 6.38
N ASP A 200 -24.39 -5.94 7.07
CA ASP A 200 -24.94 -4.63 6.68
C ASP A 200 -23.92 -3.75 5.93
N ASP A 201 -22.71 -4.27 5.64
CA ASP A 201 -21.72 -3.65 4.74
C ASP A 201 -22.19 -3.66 3.27
N ALA A 202 -23.14 -4.53 2.92
CA ALA A 202 -23.63 -4.71 1.56
C ALA A 202 -24.22 -3.41 0.96
N LEU A 203 -23.84 -3.08 -0.28
CA LEU A 203 -24.15 -1.79 -0.91
C LEU A 203 -25.65 -1.57 -1.09
N GLU A 204 -26.42 -2.63 -1.38
CA GLU A 204 -27.89 -2.57 -1.51
C GLU A 204 -28.64 -2.36 -0.18
N LYS A 205 -27.92 -2.34 0.94
CA LYS A 205 -28.43 -1.96 2.26
C LYS A 205 -27.97 -0.57 2.72
N GLY A 206 -27.10 0.09 1.96
CA GLY A 206 -26.47 1.36 2.32
C GLY A 206 -25.15 1.24 3.08
N GLY A 207 -24.53 0.06 3.12
CA GLY A 207 -23.15 -0.11 3.57
C GLY A 207 -22.12 0.33 2.52
N LEU A 208 -20.82 0.20 2.84
CA LEU A 208 -19.71 0.64 1.98
C LEU A 208 -19.49 -0.24 0.71
N GLY A 209 -20.18 -1.39 0.63
CA GLY A 209 -20.03 -2.39 -0.42
C GLY A 209 -19.07 -3.52 -0.05
N SER A 210 -18.98 -4.52 -0.92
CA SER A 210 -18.07 -5.65 -0.77
C SER A 210 -16.60 -5.25 -0.94
N ILE A 211 -15.66 -6.12 -0.53
CA ILE A 211 -14.21 -5.87 -0.62
C ILE A 211 -13.80 -5.49 -2.06
N SER A 212 -14.35 -6.14 -3.09
CA SER A 212 -14.05 -5.79 -4.49
C SER A 212 -14.64 -4.44 -4.94
N GLU A 213 -15.77 -4.01 -4.37
CA GLU A 213 -16.35 -2.68 -4.63
C GLU A 213 -15.56 -1.58 -3.91
N GLN A 214 -15.20 -1.82 -2.64
CA GLN A 214 -14.36 -0.92 -1.84
C GLN A 214 -12.93 -0.80 -2.41
N LEU A 215 -12.34 -1.87 -2.96
CA LEU A 215 -11.08 -1.83 -3.72
C LEU A 215 -11.11 -0.77 -4.82
N LEU A 216 -12.21 -0.73 -5.58
CA LEU A 216 -12.40 0.23 -6.68
C LEU A 216 -12.64 1.67 -6.17
N ASN A 217 -13.14 1.84 -4.95
CA ASN A 217 -13.29 3.15 -4.30
C ASN A 217 -11.96 3.66 -3.73
N THR A 218 -11.24 2.81 -2.98
CA THR A 218 -9.95 3.15 -2.37
C THR A 218 -8.91 3.51 -3.42
N ARG A 219 -8.95 2.85 -4.59
CA ARG A 219 -8.27 3.31 -5.81
C ARG A 219 -6.79 3.59 -5.59
N ALA A 220 -6.07 2.55 -5.17
CA ALA A 220 -4.61 2.53 -5.18
C ALA A 220 -4.09 2.68 -6.63
N ASP A 221 -2.86 3.17 -6.79
CA ASP A 221 -2.28 3.32 -8.14
C ASP A 221 -1.96 1.97 -8.78
N VAL A 222 -1.54 0.97 -7.99
CA VAL A 222 -1.14 -0.36 -8.46
C VAL A 222 -1.72 -1.48 -7.58
N ILE A 223 -2.65 -2.26 -8.14
CA ILE A 223 -3.14 -3.51 -7.56
C ILE A 223 -2.67 -4.69 -8.43
N LEU A 224 -2.05 -5.71 -7.84
CA LEU A 224 -1.59 -6.92 -8.55
C LEU A 224 -1.88 -8.20 -7.73
N GLY A 225 -2.63 -9.16 -8.28
CA GLY A 225 -2.88 -10.44 -7.62
C GLY A 225 -3.78 -11.41 -8.40
N GLY A 226 -4.44 -12.33 -7.70
CA GLY A 226 -5.51 -13.18 -8.20
C GLY A 226 -6.91 -12.62 -7.91
N GLY A 227 -7.96 -13.43 -8.12
CA GLY A 227 -9.33 -13.09 -7.73
C GLY A 227 -10.21 -12.47 -8.82
N THR A 228 -10.09 -12.87 -10.10
CA THR A 228 -11.02 -12.39 -11.15
C THR A 228 -12.47 -12.79 -10.89
N ALA A 229 -12.71 -13.89 -10.17
CA ALA A 229 -14.06 -14.44 -9.97
C ALA A 229 -15.03 -13.48 -9.25
N SER A 230 -14.53 -12.62 -8.35
CA SER A 230 -15.36 -11.59 -7.71
C SER A 230 -15.59 -10.37 -8.61
N PHE A 231 -14.70 -10.11 -9.57
CA PHE A 231 -14.83 -9.00 -10.53
C PHE A 231 -15.76 -9.34 -11.73
N GLU A 232 -16.02 -10.63 -11.95
CA GLU A 232 -17.05 -11.12 -12.87
C GLU A 232 -18.49 -10.98 -12.30
N GLN A 233 -18.64 -10.68 -11.00
CA GLN A 233 -19.93 -10.43 -10.35
C GLN A 233 -20.47 -9.04 -10.69
N THR A 234 -21.79 -8.88 -10.65
CA THR A 234 -22.47 -7.59 -10.89
C THR A 234 -22.78 -6.83 -9.60
N ALA A 235 -22.59 -5.51 -9.58
CA ALA A 235 -22.96 -4.68 -8.45
C ALA A 235 -24.50 -4.69 -8.23
N LYS A 236 -24.94 -4.70 -6.96
CA LYS A 236 -26.37 -4.82 -6.60
C LYS A 236 -27.09 -3.49 -6.38
N ALA A 237 -26.35 -2.38 -6.33
CA ALA A 237 -26.86 -1.03 -6.14
C ALA A 237 -25.82 0.01 -6.62
N GLY A 238 -26.12 1.29 -6.43
CA GLY A 238 -25.23 2.40 -6.77
C GLY A 238 -25.17 2.72 -8.27
N GLN A 239 -24.25 3.60 -8.66
CA GLN A 239 -24.13 4.11 -10.04
C GLN A 239 -23.93 3.01 -11.10
N TRP A 240 -23.38 1.86 -10.71
CA TRP A 240 -23.04 0.75 -11.61
C TRP A 240 -23.91 -0.50 -11.40
N GLU A 241 -25.11 -0.34 -10.80
CA GLU A 241 -26.06 -1.45 -10.60
C GLU A 241 -26.27 -2.28 -11.89
N GLY A 242 -26.08 -3.59 -11.79
CA GLY A 242 -26.23 -4.53 -12.90
C GLY A 242 -25.04 -4.63 -13.86
N ALA A 243 -24.05 -3.74 -13.80
CA ALA A 243 -22.77 -3.90 -14.49
C ALA A 243 -21.82 -4.80 -13.69
N THR A 244 -20.88 -5.48 -14.36
CA THR A 244 -19.81 -6.22 -13.68
C THR A 244 -18.78 -5.27 -13.06
N LEU A 245 -18.07 -5.71 -12.02
CA LEU A 245 -17.02 -4.86 -11.43
C LEU A 245 -15.84 -4.61 -12.40
N PHE A 246 -15.61 -5.50 -13.38
CA PHE A 246 -14.68 -5.21 -14.48
C PHE A 246 -15.16 -4.07 -15.41
N GLU A 247 -16.46 -4.01 -15.71
CA GLU A 247 -17.05 -2.89 -16.47
C GLU A 247 -16.99 -1.60 -15.64
N GLN A 248 -17.34 -1.64 -14.35
CA GLN A 248 -17.18 -0.53 -13.42
C GLN A 248 -15.72 -0.03 -13.35
N ALA A 249 -14.75 -0.92 -13.22
CA ALA A 249 -13.33 -0.56 -13.21
C ALA A 249 -12.93 0.14 -14.52
N THR A 250 -13.39 -0.39 -15.66
CA THR A 250 -13.09 0.18 -16.98
C THR A 250 -13.71 1.57 -17.16
N ASP A 251 -14.97 1.75 -16.76
CA ASP A 251 -15.69 3.04 -16.77
C ASP A 251 -15.01 4.09 -15.86
N ARG A 252 -14.55 3.65 -14.67
CA ARG A 252 -13.76 4.46 -13.73
C ARG A 252 -12.30 4.68 -14.17
N GLY A 253 -11.90 4.24 -15.36
CA GLY A 253 -10.59 4.53 -15.98
C GLY A 253 -9.43 3.64 -15.51
N TYR A 254 -9.70 2.47 -14.93
CA TYR A 254 -8.64 1.50 -14.61
C TYR A 254 -8.04 0.86 -15.86
N GLN A 255 -6.72 0.72 -15.86
CA GLN A 255 -5.98 -0.16 -16.76
C GLN A 255 -6.10 -1.60 -16.23
N VAL A 256 -7.05 -2.37 -16.77
CA VAL A 256 -7.21 -3.80 -16.42
C VAL A 256 -6.20 -4.65 -17.18
N ALA A 257 -5.48 -5.51 -16.47
CA ALA A 257 -4.55 -6.49 -17.04
C ALA A 257 -4.79 -7.88 -16.45
N THR A 258 -4.94 -8.91 -17.29
CA THR A 258 -5.16 -10.29 -16.84
C THR A 258 -4.09 -11.27 -17.33
N THR A 259 -3.03 -10.75 -17.98
CA THR A 259 -1.91 -11.52 -18.54
C THR A 259 -0.58 -10.80 -18.36
N ALA A 260 0.52 -11.56 -18.43
CA ALA A 260 1.88 -11.03 -18.36
C ALA A 260 2.16 -9.95 -19.43
N ASP A 261 1.76 -10.18 -20.69
CA ASP A 261 1.98 -9.22 -21.78
C ASP A 261 1.18 -7.92 -21.61
N GLN A 262 -0.04 -7.97 -21.07
CA GLN A 262 -0.82 -6.77 -20.72
C GLN A 262 -0.13 -5.99 -19.58
N LEU A 263 0.26 -6.67 -18.49
CA LEU A 263 0.98 -6.07 -17.38
C LEU A 263 2.26 -5.38 -17.88
N LYS A 264 3.04 -6.07 -18.70
CA LYS A 264 4.27 -5.61 -19.34
C LYS A 264 4.08 -4.33 -20.16
N ALA A 265 2.95 -4.22 -20.88
CA ALA A 265 2.60 -3.05 -21.68
C ALA A 265 2.27 -1.78 -20.86
N VAL A 266 1.84 -1.90 -19.59
CA VAL A 266 1.54 -0.74 -18.73
C VAL A 266 2.83 0.01 -18.37
N THR A 267 2.93 1.27 -18.81
CA THR A 267 4.13 2.12 -18.61
C THR A 267 3.95 3.25 -17.62
N LYS A 268 2.72 3.48 -17.12
CA LYS A 268 2.39 4.52 -16.14
C LYS A 268 1.18 4.07 -15.32
N ALA A 269 1.20 4.29 -14.01
CA ALA A 269 0.07 4.13 -13.10
C ALA A 269 -0.04 5.36 -12.18
N ASN A 270 -1.28 5.76 -11.84
CA ASN A 270 -1.65 6.98 -11.07
C ASN A 270 -3.18 7.04 -10.91
N GLN A 271 -3.70 7.95 -10.08
CA GLN A 271 -5.15 8.13 -9.87
C GLN A 271 -5.97 8.37 -11.15
N SER A 272 -5.43 9.06 -12.17
CA SER A 272 -6.12 9.24 -13.46
C SER A 272 -6.07 8.01 -14.39
N SER A 273 -5.25 7.00 -14.07
CA SER A 273 -5.16 5.72 -14.80
C SER A 273 -4.57 4.60 -13.93
N PRO A 274 -5.27 4.14 -12.87
CA PRO A 274 -4.76 3.15 -11.93
C PRO A 274 -4.64 1.77 -12.61
N LEU A 275 -3.81 0.88 -12.07
CA LEU A 275 -3.59 -0.47 -12.60
C LEU A 275 -4.32 -1.51 -11.74
N LEU A 276 -5.17 -2.32 -12.37
CA LEU A 276 -5.78 -3.51 -11.78
C LEU A 276 -5.31 -4.76 -12.52
N GLY A 277 -4.28 -5.42 -11.98
CA GLY A 277 -3.72 -6.66 -12.52
C GLY A 277 -4.26 -7.90 -11.81
N LEU A 278 -5.16 -8.66 -12.44
CA LEU A 278 -5.80 -9.85 -11.85
C LEU A 278 -5.57 -11.07 -12.75
N PHE A 279 -4.69 -11.99 -12.34
CA PHE A 279 -4.09 -12.98 -13.23
C PHE A 279 -4.68 -14.41 -13.14
N THR A 280 -5.53 -14.67 -12.15
CA THR A 280 -6.16 -15.97 -11.88
C THR A 280 -7.58 -15.80 -11.30
N PRO A 281 -8.51 -16.74 -11.52
CA PRO A 281 -9.86 -16.65 -10.94
C PRO A 281 -9.87 -16.67 -9.41
N GLY A 282 -9.01 -17.50 -8.82
CA GLY A 282 -8.71 -17.54 -7.39
C GLY A 282 -7.23 -17.23 -7.12
N ASN A 283 -6.66 -17.83 -6.07
CA ASN A 283 -5.25 -17.72 -5.69
C ASN A 283 -4.27 -18.18 -6.81
N PHE A 284 -3.01 -17.77 -6.74
CA PHE A 284 -1.97 -18.23 -7.67
C PHE A 284 -1.60 -19.71 -7.45
N PRO A 285 -1.27 -20.45 -8.52
CA PRO A 285 -0.64 -21.76 -8.41
C PRO A 285 0.81 -21.64 -7.90
N THR A 286 1.11 -22.38 -6.84
CA THR A 286 2.39 -22.40 -6.09
C THR A 286 3.63 -22.66 -6.95
N ARG A 287 4.81 -22.30 -6.44
CA ARG A 287 6.13 -22.53 -7.03
C ARG A 287 6.51 -24.01 -7.15
N TYR A 288 6.17 -24.81 -6.13
CA TYR A 288 6.45 -26.25 -6.10
C TYR A 288 5.15 -27.08 -6.05
N SER A 289 5.22 -28.29 -6.62
CA SER A 289 4.11 -29.24 -6.65
C SER A 289 3.74 -29.70 -5.23
N PRO A 290 2.44 -29.88 -4.91
CA PRO A 290 2.01 -30.29 -3.57
C PRO A 290 2.54 -31.64 -3.09
N SER A 291 2.68 -31.75 -1.78
CA SER A 291 3.37 -32.82 -1.04
C SER A 291 2.75 -33.13 0.34
N GLU A 292 1.42 -33.05 0.43
CA GLU A 292 0.61 -33.30 1.65
C GLU A 292 1.22 -34.36 2.58
N ALA A 293 1.56 -33.94 3.79
CA ALA A 293 2.16 -34.78 4.81
C ALA A 293 1.19 -35.87 5.29
N THR A 294 1.72 -37.03 5.69
CA THR A 294 0.90 -38.22 6.02
C THR A 294 1.19 -38.73 7.42
N VAL A 295 0.26 -39.49 8.00
CA VAL A 295 0.45 -40.11 9.33
C VAL A 295 1.67 -41.05 9.29
N GLY A 296 2.72 -40.68 10.02
CA GLY A 296 3.99 -41.40 10.02
C GLY A 296 4.89 -41.19 8.80
N GLY A 297 4.58 -40.24 7.90
CA GLY A 297 5.33 -39.98 6.66
C GLY A 297 6.78 -39.54 6.87
N ALA A 298 7.13 -39.00 8.05
CA ALA A 298 8.52 -38.79 8.47
C ALA A 298 9.39 -40.08 8.54
N ASN A 299 8.77 -41.27 8.52
CA ASN A 299 9.45 -42.57 8.45
C ASN A 299 9.49 -43.13 7.01
N GLY A 300 8.99 -42.39 6.02
CA GLY A 300 9.02 -42.75 4.61
C GLY A 300 10.38 -42.51 3.95
N ALA A 301 10.45 -42.77 2.64
CA ALA A 301 11.59 -42.33 1.84
C ALA A 301 11.56 -40.79 1.70
N PRO A 302 12.68 -40.08 1.94
CA PRO A 302 12.68 -38.62 1.91
C PRO A 302 12.47 -38.09 0.49
N ILE A 303 11.55 -37.15 0.33
CA ILE A 303 11.18 -36.56 -0.96
C ILE A 303 12.12 -35.40 -1.34
N ARG A 304 12.02 -34.95 -2.59
CA ARG A 304 12.55 -33.67 -3.06
C ARG A 304 11.44 -32.93 -3.79
N CYS A 305 11.26 -31.65 -3.47
CA CYS A 305 10.27 -30.79 -4.09
C CYS A 305 10.56 -30.61 -5.58
N THR A 306 9.48 -30.51 -6.37
CA THR A 306 9.55 -30.38 -7.84
C THR A 306 8.80 -29.13 -8.27
N ALA A 307 9.21 -28.48 -9.36
CA ALA A 307 8.51 -27.33 -9.92
C ALA A 307 7.04 -27.68 -10.24
N ASN A 308 6.11 -26.80 -9.87
CA ASN A 308 4.70 -26.99 -10.18
C ASN A 308 4.47 -26.79 -11.69
N PRO A 309 3.94 -27.79 -12.43
CA PRO A 309 3.67 -27.63 -13.86
C PRO A 309 2.52 -26.65 -14.16
N SER A 310 1.70 -26.33 -13.15
CA SER A 310 0.63 -25.33 -13.25
C SER A 310 1.08 -23.91 -12.89
N ARG A 311 2.35 -23.70 -12.50
CA ARG A 311 2.84 -22.37 -12.10
C ARG A 311 2.67 -21.36 -13.24
N LEU A 312 2.31 -20.12 -12.90
CA LEU A 312 2.30 -18.99 -13.84
C LEU A 312 3.70 -18.73 -14.42
N SER A 313 3.75 -17.95 -15.51
CA SER A 313 4.99 -17.42 -16.08
C SER A 313 5.85 -16.74 -15.01
N THR A 314 7.18 -16.84 -15.11
CA THR A 314 8.09 -16.14 -14.19
C THR A 314 7.95 -14.62 -14.26
N GLU A 315 7.40 -14.06 -15.33
CA GLU A 315 7.03 -12.63 -15.43
C GLU A 315 5.88 -12.24 -14.47
N LEU A 316 5.21 -13.21 -13.85
CA LEU A 316 4.18 -13.07 -12.79
C LEU A 316 4.63 -13.71 -11.47
N SER A 317 5.92 -13.99 -11.27
CA SER A 317 6.49 -14.31 -9.94
C SER A 317 6.34 -13.12 -9.00
N LEU A 318 6.29 -13.36 -7.68
CA LEU A 318 6.11 -12.28 -6.70
C LEU A 318 7.23 -11.24 -6.79
N ALA A 319 8.46 -11.67 -7.08
CA ALA A 319 9.60 -10.79 -7.37
C ALA A 319 9.41 -9.93 -8.64
N SER A 320 8.78 -10.47 -9.70
CA SER A 320 8.49 -9.70 -10.92
C SER A 320 7.34 -8.71 -10.71
N LEU A 321 6.29 -9.09 -9.98
CA LEU A 321 5.21 -8.18 -9.58
C LEU A 321 5.74 -7.05 -8.67
N THR A 322 6.62 -7.36 -7.72
CA THR A 322 7.30 -6.39 -6.84
C THR A 322 8.11 -5.38 -7.65
N ASN A 323 8.99 -5.85 -8.54
CA ASN A 323 9.76 -4.97 -9.43
C ASN A 323 8.85 -4.09 -10.32
N LYS A 324 7.73 -4.65 -10.80
CA LYS A 324 6.77 -3.93 -11.64
C LYS A 324 6.00 -2.87 -10.86
N ALA A 325 5.60 -3.14 -9.62
CA ALA A 325 4.97 -2.16 -8.75
C ALA A 325 5.94 -1.03 -8.40
N ILE A 326 7.15 -1.36 -7.92
CA ILE A 326 8.21 -0.37 -7.63
C ILE A 326 8.48 0.51 -8.86
N GLY A 327 8.63 -0.08 -10.05
CA GLY A 327 8.88 0.65 -11.30
C GLY A 327 7.70 1.47 -11.85
N LEU A 328 6.50 1.36 -11.27
CA LEU A 328 5.35 2.21 -11.58
C LEU A 328 5.10 3.27 -10.49
N LEU A 329 5.48 2.98 -9.24
CA LEU A 329 5.33 3.86 -8.08
C LEU A 329 6.50 4.84 -7.95
N ASP A 330 7.76 4.39 -8.05
CA ASP A 330 8.92 5.28 -8.11
C ASP A 330 8.99 5.99 -9.46
N ARG A 331 8.52 7.23 -9.46
CA ARG A 331 8.50 8.12 -10.61
C ARG A 331 9.16 9.44 -10.23
N SER A 332 9.98 9.94 -11.14
CA SER A 332 10.76 11.19 -11.00
C SER A 332 9.93 12.47 -11.12
N ASP A 333 8.63 12.38 -11.40
CA ASP A 333 7.72 13.53 -11.51
C ASP A 333 6.91 13.84 -10.24
N SER A 334 7.19 13.17 -9.12
CA SER A 334 6.71 13.54 -7.78
C SER A 334 7.73 13.13 -6.71
N ASP A 335 8.01 14.04 -5.77
CA ASP A 335 8.96 13.89 -4.67
C ASP A 335 8.41 13.09 -3.48
N LYS A 336 7.08 13.11 -3.29
CA LYS A 336 6.32 12.50 -2.18
C LYS A 336 6.65 11.06 -1.83
N GLY A 337 7.07 10.25 -2.80
CA GLY A 337 7.31 8.81 -2.62
C GLY A 337 6.05 7.94 -2.68
N PHE A 338 6.12 6.76 -2.05
CA PHE A 338 5.07 5.74 -2.10
C PHE A 338 5.01 4.79 -0.89
N PHE A 339 3.83 4.19 -0.68
CA PHE A 339 3.63 3.00 0.14
C PHE A 339 3.35 1.78 -0.76
N LEU A 340 3.94 0.63 -0.44
CA LEU A 340 3.75 -0.64 -1.14
C LEU A 340 3.65 -1.80 -0.13
N GLN A 341 2.55 -2.56 -0.18
CA GLN A 341 2.47 -3.88 0.45
C GLN A 341 2.71 -4.99 -0.58
N VAL A 342 3.46 -6.02 -0.19
CA VAL A 342 3.76 -7.23 -0.97
C VAL A 342 3.50 -8.46 -0.11
N GLU A 343 2.83 -9.48 -0.64
CA GLU A 343 2.47 -10.69 0.13
C GLU A 343 2.85 -11.99 -0.59
N GLY A 344 3.57 -12.86 0.12
CA GLY A 344 3.71 -14.29 -0.17
C GLY A 344 2.61 -15.09 0.52
N ALA A 345 1.41 -15.05 -0.03
CA ALA A 345 0.17 -15.46 0.66
C ALA A 345 0.04 -16.97 0.86
N SER A 346 0.62 -17.77 -0.03
CA SER A 346 0.40 -19.22 -0.04
C SER A 346 1.38 -19.98 0.88
N ILE A 347 2.14 -19.30 1.74
CA ILE A 347 2.96 -19.97 2.77
C ILE A 347 2.03 -20.64 3.80
N ASP A 348 1.18 -19.84 4.46
CA ASP A 348 0.04 -20.26 5.29
C ASP A 348 -0.83 -21.33 4.61
N LYS A 349 -1.29 -21.05 3.38
CA LYS A 349 -2.31 -21.86 2.71
C LYS A 349 -1.81 -23.28 2.39
N GLN A 350 -0.49 -23.44 2.23
CA GLN A 350 0.14 -24.75 2.13
C GLN A 350 0.49 -25.38 3.49
N ASP A 351 0.74 -24.61 4.56
CA ASP A 351 0.89 -25.14 5.93
C ASP A 351 -0.45 -25.67 6.49
N HIS A 352 -1.56 -24.95 6.26
CA HIS A 352 -2.93 -25.45 6.42
C HIS A 352 -3.15 -26.81 5.73
N SER A 353 -2.58 -26.96 4.53
CA SER A 353 -2.65 -28.18 3.70
C SER A 353 -1.60 -29.23 4.09
N ALA A 354 -0.81 -29.00 5.14
CA ALA A 354 0.33 -29.81 5.57
C ALA A 354 1.34 -30.12 4.44
N ASP A 355 1.49 -29.20 3.48
CA ASP A 355 2.27 -29.34 2.26
C ASP A 355 3.62 -28.60 2.35
N ALA A 356 4.64 -29.30 2.86
CA ALA A 356 5.96 -28.74 3.05
C ALA A 356 6.59 -28.21 1.75
N CYS A 357 6.44 -28.89 0.62
CA CYS A 357 7.02 -28.41 -0.64
C CYS A 357 6.33 -27.16 -1.17
N GLY A 358 5.00 -27.09 -1.13
CA GLY A 358 4.28 -25.86 -1.45
C GLY A 358 4.76 -24.70 -0.57
N GLN A 359 4.65 -24.88 0.75
CA GLN A 359 5.05 -23.92 1.79
C GLN A 359 6.50 -23.41 1.58
N ILE A 360 7.48 -24.32 1.42
CA ILE A 360 8.88 -23.97 1.12
C ILE A 360 9.01 -23.20 -0.19
N GLY A 361 8.25 -23.57 -1.22
CA GLY A 361 8.23 -22.88 -2.50
C GLY A 361 7.80 -21.42 -2.38
N GLU A 362 6.73 -21.16 -1.65
CA GLU A 362 6.20 -19.80 -1.51
C GLU A 362 7.11 -18.92 -0.65
N THR A 363 7.74 -19.48 0.40
CA THR A 363 8.77 -18.78 1.19
C THR A 363 9.98 -18.38 0.35
N ILE A 364 10.35 -19.18 -0.67
CA ILE A 364 11.42 -18.82 -1.61
C ILE A 364 10.96 -17.74 -2.61
N ASP A 365 9.69 -17.72 -3.04
CA ASP A 365 9.18 -16.65 -3.90
C ASP A 365 9.11 -15.30 -3.18
N LEU A 366 8.77 -15.32 -1.89
CA LEU A 366 8.85 -14.15 -1.02
C LEU A 366 10.30 -13.69 -0.80
N ASP A 367 11.25 -14.61 -0.61
CA ASP A 367 12.68 -14.23 -0.52
C ASP A 367 13.17 -13.49 -1.77
N GLU A 368 12.82 -13.98 -2.97
CA GLU A 368 13.15 -13.31 -4.23
C GLU A 368 12.49 -11.92 -4.34
N ALA A 369 11.30 -11.72 -3.76
CA ALA A 369 10.65 -10.40 -3.67
C ALA A 369 11.31 -9.47 -2.64
N VAL A 370 11.75 -10.00 -1.48
CA VAL A 370 12.54 -9.26 -0.49
C VAL A 370 13.88 -8.84 -1.08
N GLN A 371 14.54 -9.68 -1.88
CA GLN A 371 15.77 -9.32 -2.60
C GLN A 371 15.53 -8.11 -3.52
N ALA A 372 14.44 -8.10 -4.30
CA ALA A 372 14.08 -6.99 -5.18
C ALA A 372 13.81 -5.68 -4.40
N ALA A 373 13.02 -5.75 -3.33
CA ALA A 373 12.74 -4.60 -2.46
C ALA A 373 14.03 -4.03 -1.81
N LEU A 374 14.93 -4.91 -1.37
CA LEU A 374 16.21 -4.50 -0.80
C LEU A 374 17.20 -3.96 -1.85
N GLU A 375 17.20 -4.45 -3.10
CA GLU A 375 17.99 -3.86 -4.18
C GLU A 375 17.55 -2.41 -4.47
N PHE A 376 16.24 -2.19 -4.58
CA PHE A 376 15.67 -0.84 -4.72
C PHE A 376 16.04 0.04 -3.53
N ALA A 377 15.78 -0.40 -2.30
CA ALA A 377 16.01 0.41 -1.11
C ALA A 377 17.49 0.77 -0.88
N LYS A 378 18.43 -0.13 -1.19
CA LYS A 378 19.88 0.14 -1.15
C LYS A 378 20.33 1.19 -2.19
N LYS A 379 19.56 1.35 -3.28
CA LYS A 379 19.85 2.27 -4.39
C LYS A 379 19.17 3.63 -4.22
N ASP A 380 17.94 3.67 -3.71
CA ASP A 380 17.19 4.89 -3.37
C ASP A 380 17.70 5.53 -2.06
N GLY A 381 18.09 4.71 -1.07
CA GLY A 381 18.67 5.17 0.20
C GLY A 381 17.71 5.84 1.18
N ASN A 382 16.46 6.07 0.78
CA ASN A 382 15.42 6.77 1.55
C ASN A 382 14.18 5.86 1.77
N THR A 383 14.32 4.55 1.56
CA THR A 383 13.23 3.57 1.62
C THR A 383 13.35 2.70 2.86
N LEU A 384 12.26 2.64 3.64
CA LEU A 384 12.07 1.68 4.71
C LEU A 384 11.54 0.37 4.12
N VAL A 385 12.22 -0.75 4.38
CA VAL A 385 11.76 -2.10 4.05
C VAL A 385 11.51 -2.86 5.35
N ILE A 386 10.33 -3.44 5.50
CA ILE A 386 9.94 -4.31 6.63
C ILE A 386 9.60 -5.70 6.08
N VAL A 387 10.04 -6.75 6.77
CA VAL A 387 9.66 -8.14 6.48
C VAL A 387 9.16 -8.80 7.77
N THR A 388 7.97 -9.39 7.72
CA THR A 388 7.31 -10.06 8.86
C THR A 388 6.30 -11.10 8.37
N ALA A 389 5.68 -11.81 9.30
CA ALA A 389 4.45 -12.59 9.08
C ALA A 389 3.30 -12.01 9.91
N ASP A 390 2.08 -12.39 9.57
CA ASP A 390 0.86 -11.96 10.26
C ASP A 390 0.62 -12.76 11.56
N HIS A 391 0.82 -14.07 11.51
CA HIS A 391 0.83 -15.01 12.64
C HIS A 391 1.82 -16.17 12.39
N ALA A 392 2.16 -16.92 13.43
CA ALA A 392 2.93 -18.16 13.28
C ALA A 392 2.00 -19.33 12.90
N HIS A 393 2.54 -20.43 12.38
CA HIS A 393 1.75 -21.59 11.95
C HIS A 393 2.12 -22.87 12.71
N THR A 394 1.69 -24.04 12.21
CA THR A 394 1.87 -25.32 12.92
C THR A 394 3.16 -26.06 12.57
N SER A 395 3.87 -25.72 11.49
CA SER A 395 4.92 -26.59 10.97
C SER A 395 6.12 -26.66 11.91
N GLN A 396 6.61 -27.88 12.18
CA GLN A 396 7.69 -28.12 13.14
C GLN A 396 8.76 -29.04 12.57
N ILE A 397 10.02 -28.59 12.64
CA ILE A 397 11.18 -29.47 12.43
C ILE A 397 11.31 -30.41 13.63
N VAL A 398 11.33 -31.72 13.39
CA VAL A 398 11.37 -32.74 14.45
C VAL A 398 12.45 -33.78 14.20
N ASP A 399 12.97 -34.39 15.28
CA ASP A 399 13.81 -35.60 15.17
C ASP A 399 12.95 -36.85 14.94
N ASP A 400 11.80 -36.95 15.62
CA ASP A 400 10.76 -37.95 15.35
C ASP A 400 9.36 -37.33 15.51
N ALA A 401 8.43 -37.72 14.64
CA ALA A 401 7.03 -37.29 14.69
C ALA A 401 6.18 -38.25 15.53
N PRO A 402 5.22 -37.77 16.36
CA PRO A 402 4.33 -38.66 17.10
C PRO A 402 3.50 -39.57 16.17
N PRO A 403 3.13 -40.81 16.59
CA PRO A 403 2.55 -41.81 15.67
C PRO A 403 1.21 -41.49 14.99
N ALA A 404 0.53 -40.42 15.40
CA ALA A 404 -0.74 -39.95 14.84
C ALA A 404 -0.62 -38.60 14.09
N THR A 405 0.56 -37.99 14.09
CA THR A 405 0.83 -36.64 13.55
C THR A 405 1.11 -36.72 12.05
N LEU A 406 0.58 -35.76 11.29
CA LEU A 406 0.93 -35.61 9.88
C LEU A 406 2.40 -35.20 9.77
N SER A 407 3.16 -35.90 8.95
CA SER A 407 4.59 -35.64 8.82
C SER A 407 5.15 -36.05 7.46
N THR A 408 6.28 -35.46 7.10
CA THR A 408 7.01 -35.75 5.86
C THR A 408 8.51 -35.74 6.11
N ALA A 409 9.27 -36.41 5.26
CA ALA A 409 10.72 -36.43 5.26
C ALA A 409 11.22 -35.79 3.96
N LEU A 410 12.15 -34.84 4.06
CA LEU A 410 12.66 -34.02 2.96
C LEU A 410 14.18 -34.20 2.84
N THR A 411 14.69 -34.37 1.62
CA THR A 411 16.13 -34.31 1.38
C THR A 411 16.56 -32.86 1.16
N THR A 412 17.40 -32.32 2.05
CA THR A 412 17.86 -30.93 2.05
C THR A 412 18.97 -30.66 1.02
N ALA A 413 19.36 -29.38 0.89
CA ALA A 413 20.56 -28.95 0.19
C ALA A 413 21.85 -29.54 0.79
N ASP A 414 21.89 -29.76 2.12
CA ASP A 414 23.00 -30.44 2.82
C ASP A 414 23.12 -31.94 2.44
N GLY A 415 22.14 -32.48 1.71
CA GLY A 415 22.03 -33.92 1.42
C GLY A 415 21.56 -34.76 2.61
N SER A 416 21.23 -34.12 3.73
CA SER A 416 20.65 -34.72 4.93
C SER A 416 19.13 -34.88 4.80
N VAL A 417 18.51 -35.52 5.79
CA VAL A 417 17.04 -35.62 5.89
C VAL A 417 16.57 -34.67 6.98
N MET A 418 15.62 -33.80 6.64
CA MET A 418 14.83 -33.02 7.60
C MET A 418 13.43 -33.61 7.66
N LYS A 419 12.91 -33.89 8.87
CA LYS A 419 11.51 -34.26 9.06
C LYS A 419 10.72 -33.02 9.46
N VAL A 420 9.55 -32.83 8.85
CA VAL A 420 8.60 -31.77 9.22
C VAL A 420 7.30 -32.42 9.67
N ALA A 421 6.70 -31.89 10.74
CA ALA A 421 5.47 -32.36 11.33
C ALA A 421 4.42 -31.24 11.45
N TYR A 422 3.15 -31.62 11.30
CA TYR A 422 1.97 -30.76 11.33
C TYR A 422 0.99 -31.38 12.34
N GLY A 423 0.69 -30.64 13.42
CA GLY A 423 0.19 -31.24 14.67
C GLY A 423 -1.09 -30.62 15.25
N THR A 424 -1.66 -29.61 14.59
CA THR A 424 -2.86 -28.90 15.05
C THR A 424 -4.16 -29.54 14.60
N ALA A 425 -4.15 -30.30 13.49
CA ALA A 425 -5.31 -31.06 13.02
C ALA A 425 -4.97 -32.47 12.53
N ALA A 426 -5.98 -33.35 12.53
CA ALA A 426 -5.88 -34.71 12.02
C ALA A 426 -5.90 -34.75 10.47
N ALA A 427 -5.54 -35.90 9.90
CA ALA A 427 -5.59 -36.15 8.45
C ALA A 427 -6.95 -35.79 7.84
N GLY A 428 -6.94 -34.99 6.76
CA GLY A 428 -8.15 -34.49 6.10
C GLY A 428 -8.83 -33.30 6.78
N GLY A 429 -8.24 -32.75 7.85
CA GLY A 429 -8.59 -31.43 8.40
C GLY A 429 -7.52 -30.39 8.05
N SER A 430 -7.93 -29.13 7.96
CA SER A 430 -6.98 -28.01 7.84
C SER A 430 -6.18 -27.88 9.13
N GLN A 431 -4.85 -27.74 9.03
CA GLN A 431 -4.03 -27.32 10.16
C GLN A 431 -4.42 -25.91 10.62
N GLN A 432 -3.87 -25.42 11.73
CA GLN A 432 -4.27 -24.15 12.36
C GLN A 432 -3.05 -23.29 12.68
N HIS A 433 -3.25 -21.98 12.72
CA HIS A 433 -2.25 -21.00 13.14
C HIS A 433 -1.82 -21.26 14.59
N THR A 434 -0.73 -20.62 15.03
CA THR A 434 -0.29 -20.66 16.43
C THR A 434 0.01 -19.26 16.99
N GLY A 435 -0.35 -19.06 18.26
CA GLY A 435 -0.22 -17.80 18.98
C GLY A 435 1.21 -17.43 19.42
N ALA A 436 2.23 -17.88 18.69
CA ALA A 436 3.62 -17.57 19.00
C ALA A 436 3.97 -16.15 18.52
N GLN A 437 4.78 -15.43 19.31
CA GLN A 437 5.50 -14.26 18.80
C GLN A 437 6.46 -14.69 17.68
N LEU A 438 6.62 -13.85 16.67
CA LEU A 438 7.39 -14.16 15.46
C LEU A 438 8.31 -13.01 15.07
N ARG A 439 9.32 -13.30 14.25
CA ARG A 439 10.30 -12.35 13.73
C ARG A 439 9.69 -11.24 12.85
N ILE A 440 9.94 -9.99 13.27
CA ILE A 440 9.90 -8.80 12.42
C ILE A 440 11.33 -8.32 12.12
N ALA A 441 11.59 -7.87 10.90
CA ALA A 441 12.89 -7.38 10.47
C ALA A 441 12.78 -6.10 9.61
N GLY A 442 13.81 -5.23 9.68
CA GLY A 442 13.79 -3.90 9.07
C GLY A 442 15.12 -3.46 8.45
N TYR A 443 15.03 -2.64 7.41
CA TYR A 443 16.14 -1.96 6.72
C TYR A 443 15.74 -0.54 6.33
N GLY A 444 16.65 0.43 6.47
CA GLY A 444 16.44 1.82 6.02
C GLY A 444 15.95 2.79 7.11
N PRO A 445 15.55 4.02 6.75
CA PRO A 445 15.16 5.07 7.70
C PRO A 445 13.98 4.64 8.59
N GLY A 446 14.13 4.77 9.91
CA GLY A 446 13.09 4.37 10.87
C GLY A 446 13.04 2.86 11.19
N ALA A 447 13.87 2.02 10.56
CA ALA A 447 13.88 0.57 10.80
C ALA A 447 14.27 0.17 12.24
N ALA A 448 14.85 1.08 13.03
CA ALA A 448 15.18 0.83 14.43
C ALA A 448 13.96 0.54 15.33
N ASN A 449 12.75 0.95 14.93
CA ASN A 449 11.52 0.75 15.71
C ASN A 449 11.08 -0.72 15.78
N VAL A 450 11.57 -1.61 14.90
CA VAL A 450 11.23 -3.05 14.95
C VAL A 450 12.10 -3.86 15.93
N VAL A 451 13.03 -3.23 16.64
CA VAL A 451 14.04 -3.92 17.46
C VAL A 451 13.54 -4.16 18.88
N GLY A 452 13.58 -5.42 19.32
CA GLY A 452 13.17 -5.84 20.66
C GLY A 452 11.87 -6.65 20.62
N LEU A 453 10.93 -6.30 21.51
CA LEU A 453 9.57 -6.83 21.52
C LEU A 453 8.60 -5.66 21.29
N THR A 454 7.77 -5.76 20.26
CA THR A 454 6.69 -4.81 19.94
C THR A 454 5.35 -5.55 19.86
N ASP A 455 4.25 -4.83 19.64
CA ASP A 455 3.03 -5.42 19.08
C ASP A 455 2.98 -5.22 17.56
N GLN A 456 2.14 -5.98 16.86
CA GLN A 456 1.84 -5.81 15.45
C GLN A 456 1.28 -4.41 15.11
N THR A 457 0.56 -3.79 16.03
CA THR A 457 0.07 -2.39 15.91
C THR A 457 1.18 -1.35 15.89
N ASP A 458 2.36 -1.60 16.49
CA ASP A 458 3.52 -0.70 16.40
C ASP A 458 4.05 -0.59 14.95
N THR A 459 3.75 -1.57 14.09
CA THR A 459 4.10 -1.53 12.66
C THR A 459 3.40 -0.39 11.94
N PHE A 460 2.11 -0.16 12.21
CA PHE A 460 1.35 0.96 11.66
C PHE A 460 2.01 2.30 12.00
N PHE A 461 2.27 2.52 13.29
CA PHE A 461 2.89 3.76 13.76
C PHE A 461 4.33 3.91 13.24
N THR A 462 5.08 2.82 13.12
CA THR A 462 6.41 2.80 12.50
C THR A 462 6.35 3.30 11.05
N MET A 463 5.44 2.77 10.24
CA MET A 463 5.27 3.17 8.84
C MET A 463 4.74 4.60 8.71
N SER A 464 3.70 4.98 9.47
CA SER A 464 3.10 6.32 9.39
C SER A 464 4.07 7.42 9.82
N ASN A 465 4.86 7.16 10.87
CA ASN A 465 5.84 8.12 11.38
C ASN A 465 7.09 8.18 10.48
N ALA A 466 7.50 7.07 9.87
CA ALA A 466 8.58 7.07 8.89
C ALA A 466 8.22 7.90 7.64
N LEU A 467 7.02 7.71 7.09
CA LEU A 467 6.52 8.49 5.94
C LEU A 467 6.09 9.93 6.31
N GLY A 468 6.06 10.28 7.60
CA GLY A 468 5.68 11.62 8.07
C GLY A 468 4.21 11.98 7.81
N LEU A 469 3.31 11.00 7.77
CA LEU A 469 1.90 11.18 7.40
C LEU A 469 1.14 12.01 8.45
N ASN A 470 0.33 12.96 7.98
CA ASN A 470 -0.83 13.39 8.76
C ASN A 470 -1.84 12.24 8.82
N ARG A 471 -2.35 11.95 10.02
CA ARG A 471 -3.32 10.87 10.30
C ARG A 471 -4.72 11.38 10.61
N ASP A 472 -4.93 12.70 10.53
CA ASP A 472 -6.24 13.34 10.57
C ASP A 472 -6.70 13.59 9.12
N ALA A 473 -7.54 12.70 8.60
CA ALA A 473 -8.08 12.80 7.25
C ALA A 473 -8.97 14.03 7.05
N ALA A 474 -9.76 14.42 8.06
CA ALA A 474 -10.58 15.63 8.01
C ALA A 474 -9.71 16.89 7.92
N ALA A 475 -8.56 16.95 8.60
CA ALA A 475 -7.59 18.03 8.43
C ALA A 475 -6.90 18.05 7.05
N LEU A 476 -6.86 16.92 6.33
CA LEU A 476 -6.41 16.86 4.93
C LEU A 476 -7.48 17.35 3.94
N SER A 477 -8.77 17.21 4.29
CA SER A 477 -9.91 17.77 3.54
C SER A 477 -10.34 19.18 3.98
N ALA A 478 -9.82 19.73 5.09
CA ALA A 478 -10.23 21.03 5.65
C ALA A 478 -9.97 22.26 4.74
N GLY A 479 -9.27 22.07 3.62
CA GLY A 479 -9.10 23.08 2.55
C GLY A 479 -10.14 22.97 1.42
N ALA A 480 -11.17 22.14 1.57
CA ALA A 480 -12.17 21.85 0.55
C ALA A 480 -12.88 23.12 0.03
N SER A 481 -13.03 23.20 -1.29
CA SER A 481 -13.68 24.32 -1.98
C SER A 481 -14.27 23.89 -3.33
N ILE A 482 -15.23 24.66 -3.84
CA ILE A 482 -15.84 24.43 -5.16
C ILE A 482 -15.49 25.60 -6.09
N THR A 483 -15.13 25.28 -7.33
CA THR A 483 -14.92 26.26 -8.41
C THR A 483 -15.93 26.02 -9.54
N LEU A 484 -16.58 27.11 -9.97
CA LEU A 484 -17.55 27.16 -11.07
C LEU A 484 -17.22 28.38 -11.94
N ASP A 485 -17.06 28.19 -13.25
CA ASP A 485 -16.54 29.22 -14.17
C ASP A 485 -17.49 30.41 -14.39
N ASP A 486 -18.81 30.16 -14.49
CA ASP A 486 -19.82 31.21 -14.41
C ASP A 486 -20.84 30.90 -13.32
N THR A 487 -21.01 31.87 -12.42
CA THR A 487 -21.96 31.81 -11.29
C THR A 487 -23.33 32.39 -11.66
N LYS A 488 -23.56 32.72 -12.93
CA LYS A 488 -24.85 33.08 -13.51
C LYS A 488 -25.20 32.11 -14.63
N LEU A 489 -26.31 31.39 -14.46
CA LEU A 489 -26.75 30.36 -15.40
C LEU A 489 -28.19 30.63 -15.84
N THR A 490 -28.52 30.23 -17.06
CA THR A 490 -29.91 30.28 -17.56
C THR A 490 -30.71 29.05 -17.10
N PRO A 491 -32.04 29.13 -16.93
CA PRO A 491 -32.85 28.00 -16.47
C PRO A 491 -32.73 26.78 -17.39
N GLY A 492 -32.34 25.62 -16.86
CA GLY A 492 -32.10 24.40 -17.63
C GLY A 492 -30.76 24.34 -18.38
N GLU A 493 -29.84 25.29 -18.16
CA GLU A 493 -28.49 25.27 -18.73
C GLU A 493 -27.65 24.12 -18.16
N LYS A 494 -26.81 23.48 -19.00
CA LYS A 494 -25.86 22.48 -18.54
C LYS A 494 -24.53 23.13 -18.18
N PHE A 495 -24.08 22.88 -16.96
CA PHE A 495 -22.84 23.44 -16.43
C PHE A 495 -21.98 22.34 -15.79
N SER A 496 -20.69 22.63 -15.61
CA SER A 496 -19.75 21.77 -14.90
C SER A 496 -19.02 22.58 -13.84
N PHE A 497 -18.66 21.92 -12.75
CA PHE A 497 -17.89 22.50 -11.65
C PHE A 497 -16.89 21.48 -11.13
N THR A 498 -15.86 21.96 -10.43
CA THR A 498 -14.86 21.09 -9.79
C THR A 498 -14.79 21.40 -8.30
N ALA A 499 -14.99 20.36 -7.50
CA ALA A 499 -14.69 20.34 -6.08
C ALA A 499 -13.19 20.00 -5.91
N THR A 500 -12.47 20.71 -5.04
CA THR A 500 -11.02 20.55 -4.85
C THR A 500 -10.64 20.64 -3.38
N GLY A 501 -9.55 20.00 -2.98
CA GLY A 501 -9.04 20.02 -1.61
C GLY A 501 -9.58 18.90 -0.72
N PHE A 502 -10.29 17.91 -1.26
CA PHE A 502 -10.86 16.76 -0.55
C PHE A 502 -9.84 15.63 -0.35
N ASN A 503 -8.63 15.94 0.12
CA ASN A 503 -7.52 14.98 0.08
C ASN A 503 -7.71 13.78 1.03
N GLY A 504 -8.50 13.92 2.11
CA GLY A 504 -8.84 12.81 3.01
C GLY A 504 -9.85 11.82 2.44
N ASP A 505 -10.53 12.18 1.36
CA ASP A 505 -11.67 11.45 0.81
C ASP A 505 -11.29 10.67 -0.46
N ARG A 506 -11.90 9.49 -0.60
CA ARG A 506 -11.83 8.60 -1.77
C ARG A 506 -12.96 8.92 -2.74
N GLN A 507 -14.12 9.31 -2.22
CA GLN A 507 -15.29 9.76 -2.99
C GLN A 507 -15.96 10.96 -2.31
N VAL A 508 -16.71 11.74 -3.10
CA VAL A 508 -17.57 12.83 -2.63
C VAL A 508 -19.00 12.65 -3.12
N SER A 509 -19.99 13.16 -2.39
CA SER A 509 -21.38 13.31 -2.83
C SER A 509 -21.69 14.78 -3.13
N GLY A 510 -22.48 15.04 -4.17
CA GLY A 510 -22.90 16.39 -4.56
C GLY A 510 -24.40 16.60 -4.43
N LEU A 511 -24.81 17.72 -3.84
CA LEU A 511 -26.21 18.10 -3.63
C LEU A 511 -26.45 19.54 -4.10
N MET A 512 -27.59 19.78 -4.73
CA MET A 512 -28.11 21.12 -5.02
C MET A 512 -29.37 21.36 -4.17
N GLU A 513 -29.35 22.38 -3.32
CA GLU A 513 -30.35 22.54 -2.23
C GLU A 513 -31.74 23.02 -2.71
N SER A 514 -31.85 23.43 -3.97
CA SER A 514 -33.06 23.93 -4.64
C SER A 514 -33.92 22.79 -5.17
N GLU A 515 -34.96 22.40 -4.41
CA GLU A 515 -35.67 21.10 -4.56
C GLU A 515 -34.67 19.92 -4.63
N PRO A 516 -34.08 19.52 -3.48
CA PRO A 516 -32.90 18.65 -3.34
C PRO A 516 -32.57 17.72 -4.52
N VAL A 517 -31.67 18.19 -5.39
CA VAL A 517 -31.16 17.43 -6.53
C VAL A 517 -29.84 16.77 -6.14
N GLU A 518 -29.91 15.47 -5.87
CA GLU A 518 -28.73 14.61 -5.74
C GLU A 518 -27.98 14.53 -7.08
N LEU A 519 -26.70 14.92 -7.06
CA LEU A 519 -25.78 14.84 -8.21
C LEU A 519 -25.02 13.51 -8.25
N GLY A 520 -25.19 12.68 -7.21
CA GLY A 520 -24.54 11.38 -7.06
C GLY A 520 -23.12 11.46 -6.48
N ALA A 521 -22.46 10.31 -6.46
CA ALA A 521 -21.08 10.16 -6.02
C ALA A 521 -20.10 10.45 -7.16
N ALA A 522 -18.91 10.97 -6.83
CA ALA A 522 -17.79 11.11 -7.76
C ALA A 522 -16.48 10.64 -7.11
N ASP A 523 -15.60 10.01 -7.89
CA ASP A 523 -14.25 9.63 -7.45
C ASP A 523 -13.38 10.87 -7.23
N VAL A 524 -12.66 10.91 -6.11
CA VAL A 524 -11.66 11.96 -5.85
C VAL A 524 -10.34 11.54 -6.50
N ILE A 525 -9.94 12.30 -7.52
CA ILE A 525 -8.71 12.12 -8.30
C ILE A 525 -7.73 13.23 -7.94
N ASP A 526 -6.59 12.87 -7.35
CA ASP A 526 -5.53 13.80 -6.95
C ASP A 526 -6.04 15.00 -6.10
N GLY A 527 -7.03 14.75 -5.22
CA GLY A 527 -7.65 15.75 -4.34
C GLY A 527 -8.80 16.56 -4.95
N ALA A 528 -9.26 16.22 -6.16
CA ALA A 528 -10.34 16.91 -6.86
C ALA A 528 -11.41 15.95 -7.44
N ALA A 529 -12.64 16.44 -7.58
CA ALA A 529 -13.75 15.73 -8.22
C ALA A 529 -14.54 16.69 -9.11
N SER A 530 -14.94 16.25 -10.31
CA SER A 530 -15.63 17.08 -11.31
C SER A 530 -17.04 16.56 -11.56
N TYR A 531 -18.01 17.47 -11.58
CA TYR A 531 -19.43 17.17 -11.80
C TYR A 531 -19.94 17.85 -13.07
N THR A 532 -21.03 17.33 -13.63
CA THR A 532 -21.84 18.01 -14.64
C THR A 532 -23.29 18.01 -14.19
N ALA A 533 -23.88 19.19 -14.07
CA ALA A 533 -25.22 19.41 -13.55
C ALA A 533 -26.08 20.17 -14.57
N THR A 534 -27.37 20.31 -14.26
CA THR A 534 -28.31 21.16 -15.02
C THR A 534 -28.87 22.21 -14.06
N ALA A 535 -28.88 23.46 -14.48
CA ALA A 535 -29.36 24.59 -13.69
C ALA A 535 -30.88 24.44 -13.41
N PRO A 536 -31.34 24.75 -12.18
CA PRO A 536 -32.76 24.71 -11.82
C PRO A 536 -33.67 25.47 -12.79
N ALA A 537 -34.94 25.06 -12.86
CA ALA A 537 -35.96 25.79 -13.61
C ALA A 537 -36.46 27.04 -12.88
N GLU A 538 -36.22 27.15 -11.57
CA GLU A 538 -36.56 28.31 -10.74
C GLU A 538 -35.45 29.36 -10.79
N GLU A 539 -35.82 30.63 -11.00
CA GLU A 539 -34.90 31.76 -10.90
C GLU A 539 -34.64 32.14 -9.43
N GLY A 540 -33.39 32.33 -9.07
CA GLY A 540 -32.99 32.62 -7.69
C GLY A 540 -31.51 32.38 -7.42
N THR A 541 -31.12 32.54 -6.16
CA THR A 541 -29.81 32.10 -5.67
C THR A 541 -29.93 30.67 -5.15
N HIS A 542 -29.08 29.79 -5.65
CA HIS A 542 -29.09 28.36 -5.36
C HIS A 542 -27.76 27.96 -4.71
N THR A 543 -27.82 27.10 -3.69
CA THR A 543 -26.62 26.52 -3.07
C THR A 543 -26.27 25.21 -3.75
N LEU A 544 -24.98 25.04 -4.03
CA LEU A 544 -24.34 23.79 -4.38
C LEU A 544 -23.46 23.36 -3.20
N THR A 545 -23.61 22.12 -2.76
CA THR A 545 -22.91 21.53 -1.62
C THR A 545 -22.23 20.23 -2.07
N VAL A 546 -20.96 20.02 -1.69
CA VAL A 546 -20.22 18.79 -1.95
C VAL A 546 -19.58 18.30 -0.65
N THR A 547 -19.81 17.04 -0.30
CA THR A 547 -19.41 16.46 0.99
C THR A 547 -18.47 15.27 0.79
N GLY A 548 -17.39 15.22 1.57
CA GLY A 548 -16.44 14.10 1.62
C GLY A 548 -17.07 12.86 2.25
N ALA A 549 -17.02 11.72 1.56
CA ALA A 549 -17.64 10.47 2.01
C ALA A 549 -16.86 9.74 3.13
N GLN A 550 -15.68 10.22 3.50
CA GLN A 550 -14.86 9.67 4.59
C GLN A 550 -14.69 10.68 5.74
N THR A 551 -14.73 11.97 5.45
CA THR A 551 -14.41 13.03 6.41
C THR A 551 -15.60 13.87 6.89
N ASP A 552 -16.79 13.70 6.28
CA ASP A 552 -17.97 14.58 6.42
C ASP A 552 -17.68 16.09 6.13
N VAL A 553 -16.50 16.43 5.59
CA VAL A 553 -16.16 17.81 5.27
C VAL A 553 -16.98 18.26 4.07
N ALA A 554 -17.80 19.31 4.26
CA ALA A 554 -18.62 19.90 3.21
C ALA A 554 -18.04 21.23 2.71
N ALA A 555 -17.88 21.36 1.40
CA ALA A 555 -17.66 22.63 0.71
C ALA A 555 -18.98 23.12 0.09
N THR A 556 -19.20 24.44 0.08
CA THR A 556 -20.40 25.05 -0.49
C THR A 556 -20.08 26.22 -1.41
N LEU A 557 -20.90 26.43 -2.43
CA LEU A 557 -20.82 27.57 -3.35
C LEU A 557 -22.24 28.00 -3.73
N GLN A 558 -22.48 29.31 -3.78
CA GLN A 558 -23.74 29.88 -4.27
C GLN A 558 -23.59 30.35 -5.72
N PHE A 559 -24.59 30.05 -6.53
CA PHE A 559 -24.74 30.55 -7.89
C PHE A 559 -26.15 31.12 -8.10
N THR A 560 -26.37 31.82 -9.20
CA THR A 560 -27.66 32.45 -9.54
C THR A 560 -28.20 31.86 -10.82
N VAL A 561 -29.45 31.40 -10.80
CA VAL A 561 -30.21 31.19 -12.03
C VAL A 561 -31.05 32.42 -12.31
N THR A 562 -30.99 32.92 -13.54
CA THR A 562 -31.90 33.96 -14.02
C THR A 562 -32.18 33.78 -15.51
N ALA A 563 -33.41 34.06 -15.93
CA ALA A 563 -33.75 34.15 -17.33
C ALA A 563 -33.09 35.41 -17.89
N ASP A 564 -32.00 35.21 -18.66
CA ASP A 564 -31.18 36.31 -19.17
C ASP A 564 -31.98 37.12 -20.21
N GLY A 565 -32.69 38.13 -19.69
CA GLY A 565 -33.57 38.99 -20.46
C GLY A 565 -32.74 39.80 -21.44
N VAL A 566 -33.03 39.62 -22.74
CA VAL A 566 -32.47 40.40 -23.85
C VAL A 566 -32.28 41.86 -23.40
N VAL A 567 -31.07 42.39 -23.60
CA VAL A 567 -30.78 43.81 -23.31
C VAL A 567 -31.60 44.70 -24.25
N VAL A 568 -32.82 45.02 -23.83
CA VAL A 568 -33.72 45.96 -24.51
C VAL A 568 -33.13 47.35 -24.31
N VAL A 569 -32.28 47.77 -25.25
CA VAL A 569 -31.83 49.15 -25.41
C VAL A 569 -33.02 49.97 -25.91
N PRO A 570 -33.57 50.93 -25.14
CA PRO A 570 -34.66 51.76 -25.61
C PRO A 570 -34.10 52.89 -26.50
N GLY A 571 -34.18 52.69 -27.81
CA GLY A 571 -34.58 53.80 -28.70
C GLY A 571 -36.12 53.87 -28.73
N ASP A 572 -36.75 54.99 -29.07
CA ASP A 572 -36.22 56.28 -29.54
C ASP A 572 -37.19 57.44 -29.15
N GLY A 573 -37.05 58.62 -29.77
CA GLY A 573 -38.14 59.62 -29.84
C GLY A 573 -38.19 60.74 -28.79
N SER A 574 -37.51 61.86 -29.10
CA SER A 574 -37.98 63.28 -29.07
C SER A 574 -39.17 63.70 -28.17
N SER A 575 -39.19 64.91 -27.57
CA SER A 575 -38.94 66.19 -28.26
C SER A 575 -38.75 67.42 -27.35
N ASP A 576 -37.98 68.40 -27.86
CA ASP A 576 -38.05 69.87 -27.76
C ASP A 576 -38.06 70.63 -26.41
N GLY A 577 -37.17 71.64 -26.31
CA GLY A 577 -37.16 72.66 -25.24
C GLY A 577 -35.86 73.48 -25.18
N ASP A 578 -35.82 74.66 -25.82
CA ASP A 578 -34.61 75.49 -26.00
C ASP A 578 -34.04 76.15 -24.71
N GLY A 579 -32.72 76.36 -24.67
CA GLY A 579 -32.02 77.08 -23.59
C GLY A 579 -30.49 77.18 -23.75
N ASP A 580 -30.02 78.12 -24.58
CA ASP A 580 -28.59 78.38 -24.90
C ASP A 580 -27.88 79.24 -23.78
N PRO A 581 -26.56 79.52 -23.82
CA PRO A 581 -25.49 78.70 -23.24
C PRO A 581 -24.60 79.48 -22.23
N ASP A 582 -23.61 78.82 -21.59
CA ASP A 582 -22.28 79.44 -21.45
C ASP A 582 -21.12 78.44 -21.16
N ALA A 583 -19.89 78.97 -21.19
CA ALA A 583 -18.61 78.29 -21.43
C ALA A 583 -18.13 77.16 -20.49
N ALA A 584 -17.37 76.24 -21.10
CA ALA A 584 -16.64 75.13 -20.49
C ALA A 584 -15.42 75.54 -19.63
N ALA A 585 -14.96 74.63 -18.73
CA ALA A 585 -13.69 73.89 -18.91
C ALA A 585 -13.24 73.02 -17.72
N ALA A 586 -13.11 71.70 -17.97
CA ALA A 586 -12.03 70.77 -17.57
C ALA A 586 -11.64 70.46 -16.09
N ALA A 587 -11.20 69.20 -15.94
CA ALA A 587 -10.17 68.68 -15.00
C ALA A 587 -10.53 68.35 -13.52
N SER A 588 -10.79 67.05 -13.30
CA SER A 588 -10.22 66.17 -12.25
C SER A 588 -10.00 66.70 -10.81
N GLY A 589 -10.67 66.09 -9.83
CA GLY A 589 -10.34 66.26 -8.40
C GLY A 589 -11.02 65.22 -7.50
N ASN A 590 -10.28 64.18 -7.11
CA ASN A 590 -10.72 63.13 -6.17
C ASN A 590 -10.98 63.69 -4.76
N THR A 591 -12.15 63.42 -4.17
CA THR A 591 -12.42 63.66 -2.74
C THR A 591 -13.28 62.55 -2.12
N SER A 592 -12.67 61.69 -1.30
CA SER A 592 -13.38 60.83 -0.36
C SER A 592 -13.57 61.55 0.98
N GLY A 593 -14.81 61.56 1.49
CA GLY A 593 -15.12 61.91 2.89
C GLY A 593 -14.84 60.73 3.83
N THR A 594 -14.29 60.88 5.04
CA THR A 594 -14.90 61.50 6.24
C THR A 594 -16.22 60.81 6.64
N LEU A 595 -16.42 60.16 7.80
CA LEU A 595 -15.77 60.11 9.14
C LEU A 595 -16.25 58.79 9.85
N PRO A 596 -16.09 58.57 11.18
CA PRO A 596 -14.89 58.64 12.01
C PRO A 596 -14.65 57.39 12.90
N TRP A 597 -13.48 57.44 13.51
CA TRP A 597 -12.94 56.66 14.63
C TRP A 597 -13.69 56.79 15.98
N THR A 598 -13.69 55.72 16.77
CA THR A 598 -13.52 55.70 18.24
C THR A 598 -12.62 54.48 18.56
N GLY A 599 -11.66 54.43 19.50
CA GLY A 599 -11.10 55.42 20.44
C GLY A 599 -11.68 55.32 21.86
N ALA A 600 -10.92 55.25 22.97
CA ALA A 600 -9.48 55.03 23.27
C ALA A 600 -9.34 54.78 24.81
N GLU A 601 -8.24 54.38 25.48
CA GLU A 601 -6.85 53.96 25.13
C GLU A 601 -6.67 52.45 25.49
N ALA A 602 -5.64 51.82 26.12
CA ALA A 602 -4.27 52.05 26.64
C ALA A 602 -3.56 50.65 26.67
N LEU A 603 -2.24 50.38 26.69
CA LEU A 603 -0.98 50.99 27.21
C LEU A 603 -0.70 50.81 28.73
N PRO A 604 0.55 50.49 29.15
CA PRO A 604 1.50 49.54 28.54
C PRO A 604 2.28 48.67 29.57
N PHE A 605 3.00 47.64 29.09
CA PHE A 605 4.22 47.13 29.76
C PHE A 605 5.32 46.85 28.72
N LEU A 606 6.55 47.17 29.07
CA LEU A 606 7.76 47.08 28.23
C LEU A 606 8.97 46.85 29.14
N VAL A 607 10.08 46.31 28.60
CA VAL A 607 11.26 45.81 29.35
C VAL A 607 10.92 44.47 30.04
N ILE A 608 11.67 43.37 29.92
CA ILE A 608 13.12 43.20 29.72
C ILE A 608 13.43 42.39 28.45
N ALA A 609 14.41 42.86 27.67
CA ALA A 609 15.05 42.08 26.60
C ALA A 609 16.57 42.33 26.58
N LEU A 610 17.28 41.80 27.58
CA LEU A 610 18.76 41.87 27.65
C LEU A 610 19.31 40.91 28.75
N LEU A 611 19.48 39.62 28.42
CA LEU A 611 20.37 38.64 29.08
C LEU A 611 20.12 37.23 28.53
N LEU A 612 20.90 36.77 27.53
CA LEU A 612 21.23 35.34 27.30
C LEU A 612 22.23 35.13 26.13
N VAL A 613 23.22 36.02 25.99
CA VAL A 613 24.40 35.80 25.13
C VAL A 613 25.60 35.68 26.05
N GLY A 614 26.10 34.46 26.30
CA GLY A 614 27.30 34.32 27.16
C GLY A 614 27.50 33.05 28.00
N ILE A 615 26.79 31.93 27.80
CA ILE A 615 27.30 30.59 28.17
C ILE A 615 27.02 29.64 27.00
N GLY A 616 28.01 29.50 26.11
CA GLY A 616 27.90 28.67 24.90
C GLY A 616 29.24 28.35 24.22
N GLY A 617 30.36 28.49 24.94
CA GLY A 617 31.70 28.51 24.33
C GLY A 617 32.84 28.00 25.22
N VAL A 618 32.59 26.98 26.05
CA VAL A 618 33.63 26.39 26.93
C VAL A 618 33.71 24.85 26.83
N MET A 619 32.59 24.14 26.61
CA MET A 619 32.55 22.66 26.62
C MET A 619 32.95 21.96 25.29
N VAL A 620 33.82 22.58 24.49
CA VAL A 620 34.42 21.95 23.28
C VAL A 620 35.91 21.63 23.47
N LEU A 621 36.57 22.16 24.52
CA LEU A 621 38.03 22.10 24.67
C LEU A 621 38.57 21.17 25.79
N LEU A 622 37.72 20.41 26.47
CA LEU A 622 38.12 19.51 27.57
C LEU A 622 37.99 18.00 27.28
N ARG A 623 37.64 17.58 26.06
CA ARG A 623 37.58 16.15 25.68
C ARG A 623 38.88 15.60 25.06
N ARG A 624 40.03 16.19 25.40
CA ARG A 624 41.38 15.75 24.96
C ARG A 624 42.42 15.78 26.09
N ARG A 625 42.35 14.80 26.99
CA ARG A 625 43.49 14.16 27.70
C ARG A 625 42.93 13.06 28.61
N GLY A 626 43.23 11.80 28.29
CA GLY A 626 43.01 10.69 29.22
C GLY A 626 44.29 10.38 30.00
N LEU A 627 44.14 9.78 31.17
CA LEU A 627 44.99 8.75 31.79
C LEU A 627 44.18 8.14 32.96
N PRO A 628 44.41 6.87 33.35
CA PRO A 628 43.53 6.13 34.26
C PRO A 628 43.95 6.27 35.73
N MET A 629 43.06 5.86 36.65
CA MET A 629 43.45 5.34 37.97
C MET A 629 42.61 4.11 38.33
N SER A 630 43.23 3.19 39.05
CA SER A 630 42.65 1.95 39.57
C SER A 630 42.16 2.11 41.00
N ASN A 631 41.08 1.41 41.35
CA ASN A 631 41.05 0.39 42.40
C ASN A 631 39.74 -0.41 42.32
#